data_AF-A0A3D2GS24-F1
#
_entry.id   AF-A0A3D2GS24-F1
#
_cell.length_a   1.000
_cell.length_b   1.000
_cell.length_c   1.000
_cell.angle_alpha   90.00
_cell.angle_beta   90.00
_cell.angle_gamma   90.00
#
_symmetry.space_group_name_H-M   'P 1'
#
loop_
_entity.id
_entity.type
_entity.pdbx_description
1 polymer ?
#
loop_
_entity_poly.entity_id
_entity_poly.type
_entity_poly.pdbx_seq_one_letter_code
_entity_poly.pdbx_strand_id
1 'polypeptide(L)'
;MVSDGSADLPERLATATATLSIDDDTAAAHLARLDGFATANVRAGTGGPFAAELFIHNRSTGDLISLSGPMGNAVLSKGIASAHAEAETLTEATLEKALTILKDNPDDDLQLLQVSSAESCPACRSKQIAFLHRLKAEGWPQDARIEVVFAATYEDTFRVAGFNDKPYQDDLLGQLRPPMIVQRSMVFADLPELVRQTAGHVGAFAGCLMPDPSQAGSTWFEPVVVPVRGLSMEVAALHKASAARMAAGIDKPWHLGAEGPAMLYTTADHVGPLMLTDSQWAGISEIIQISDRPSTPAESPLIDNAPLLARARLAYNAHGSELIVHHLPVGTHGLNNTAQQVWRDEVMQSTPEKLYNGVD
;
A
#
# COMPACT_ATOMS: atom_id res chain seq x y z
N MET A 1 22.70 0.54 23.42
CA MET A 1 22.80 -0.87 23.03
C MET A 1 21.80 -1.09 21.93
N VAL A 2 22.29 -1.19 20.69
CA VAL A 2 21.47 -1.44 19.51
C VAL A 2 21.09 -2.91 19.60
N SER A 3 19.79 -3.20 19.81
CA SER A 3 19.30 -4.57 19.75
C SER A 3 19.60 -5.12 18.36
N ASP A 4 20.16 -6.32 18.29
CA ASP A 4 20.36 -6.99 17.02
C ASP A 4 19.00 -7.12 16.30
N GLY A 5 18.98 -6.75 15.02
CA GLY A 5 17.77 -6.73 14.19
C GLY A 5 17.37 -8.11 13.68
N SER A 6 17.74 -9.20 14.37
CA SER A 6 17.48 -10.56 13.87
C SER A 6 16.13 -11.15 14.31
N ALA A 7 15.30 -10.39 15.04
CA ALA A 7 14.06 -10.90 15.64
C ALA A 7 12.77 -10.59 14.85
N ASP A 8 12.85 -9.83 13.76
CA ASP A 8 11.69 -9.06 13.29
C ASP A 8 10.69 -9.85 12.42
N LEU A 9 11.15 -10.74 11.54
CA LEU A 9 10.25 -11.55 10.71
C LEU A 9 9.53 -12.67 11.49
N PRO A 10 10.19 -13.42 12.41
CA PRO A 10 9.51 -14.43 13.23
C PRO A 10 8.38 -13.88 14.11
N GLU A 11 8.44 -12.61 14.50
CA GLU A 11 7.36 -11.96 15.25
C GLU A 11 6.19 -11.51 14.35
N ARG A 12 6.46 -11.21 13.07
CA ARG A 12 5.44 -10.87 12.07
C ARG A 12 4.76 -12.09 11.46
N LEU A 13 5.47 -13.20 11.29
CA LEU A 13 4.93 -14.48 10.83
C LEU A 13 4.48 -15.30 12.05
N ALA A 14 3.19 -15.28 12.38
CA ALA A 14 2.67 -16.22 13.37
C ALA A 14 2.94 -17.66 12.90
N THR A 15 3.30 -18.54 13.83
CA THR A 15 3.75 -19.94 13.61
C THR A 15 2.72 -20.87 12.95
N ALA A 16 1.58 -20.37 12.50
CA ALA A 16 0.61 -21.17 11.78
C ALA A 16 1.23 -21.63 10.45
N THR A 17 1.58 -22.91 10.42
CA THR A 17 2.07 -23.67 9.27
C THR A 17 0.97 -23.82 8.24
N ALA A 18 0.68 -22.75 7.49
CA ALA A 18 -0.04 -22.91 6.24
C ALA A 18 0.90 -23.58 5.24
N THR A 19 0.42 -24.63 4.58
CA THR A 19 1.10 -25.19 3.42
C THR A 19 0.80 -24.29 2.23
N LEU A 20 1.84 -23.93 1.48
CA LEU A 20 1.70 -23.14 0.27
C LEU A 20 0.78 -23.88 -0.72
N SER A 21 -0.15 -23.17 -1.36
CA SER A 21 -1.10 -23.81 -2.28
C SER A 21 -0.44 -24.28 -3.57
N ILE A 22 0.66 -23.65 -3.99
CA ILE A 22 1.51 -24.09 -5.10
C ILE A 22 2.81 -24.72 -4.58
N ASP A 23 3.53 -25.46 -5.42
CA ASP A 23 4.84 -26.00 -5.05
C ASP A 23 5.94 -24.90 -5.04
N ASP A 24 7.00 -25.15 -4.26
CA ASP A 24 8.10 -24.21 -4.06
C ASP A 24 8.83 -23.87 -5.37
N ASP A 25 8.93 -24.81 -6.32
CA ASP A 25 9.63 -24.58 -7.59
C ASP A 25 8.81 -23.65 -8.51
N THR A 26 7.49 -23.84 -8.56
CA THR A 26 6.57 -22.92 -9.24
C THR A 26 6.64 -21.53 -8.62
N ALA A 27 6.59 -21.43 -7.29
CA ALA A 27 6.70 -20.15 -6.59
C ALA A 27 8.04 -19.45 -6.87
N ALA A 28 9.16 -20.20 -6.79
CA ALA A 28 10.49 -19.69 -7.08
C ALA A 28 10.64 -19.23 -8.54
N ALA A 29 10.05 -19.95 -9.50
CA ALA A 29 10.07 -19.54 -10.91
C ALA A 29 9.36 -18.19 -11.13
N HIS A 30 8.22 -17.98 -10.46
CA HIS A 30 7.51 -16.70 -10.49
C HIS A 30 8.32 -15.59 -9.82
N LEU A 31 8.90 -15.83 -8.66
CA LEU A 31 9.76 -14.86 -7.95
C LEU A 31 10.99 -14.47 -8.79
N ALA A 32 11.66 -15.42 -9.43
CA ALA A 32 12.80 -15.14 -10.32
C ALA A 32 12.38 -14.30 -11.54
N ARG A 33 11.20 -14.58 -12.11
CA ARG A 33 10.64 -13.76 -13.19
C ARG A 33 10.34 -12.34 -12.73
N LEU A 34 9.78 -12.17 -11.54
CA LEU A 34 9.49 -10.86 -10.95
C LEU A 34 10.78 -10.08 -10.64
N ASP A 35 11.83 -10.72 -10.15
CA ASP A 35 13.15 -10.08 -9.96
C ASP A 35 13.73 -9.55 -11.29
N GLY A 36 13.60 -10.33 -12.36
CA GLY A 36 13.97 -9.88 -13.72
C GLY A 36 13.12 -8.71 -14.21
N PHE A 37 11.80 -8.74 -13.97
CA PHE A 37 10.89 -7.65 -14.33
C PHE A 37 11.19 -6.37 -13.53
N ALA A 38 11.40 -6.49 -12.21
CA ALA A 38 11.78 -5.39 -11.32
C ALA A 38 13.11 -4.76 -11.75
N THR A 39 14.08 -5.57 -12.18
CA THR A 39 15.35 -5.08 -12.74
C THR A 39 15.12 -4.20 -13.97
N ALA A 40 14.27 -4.63 -14.90
CA ALA A 40 13.91 -3.84 -16.07
C ALA A 40 13.15 -2.56 -15.68
N ASN A 41 12.27 -2.63 -14.68
CA ASN A 41 11.51 -1.51 -14.14
C ASN A 41 12.42 -0.40 -13.57
N VAL A 42 13.45 -0.78 -12.82
CA VAL A 42 14.46 0.16 -12.29
C VAL A 42 15.21 0.84 -13.43
N ARG A 43 15.71 0.08 -14.40
CA ARG A 43 16.46 0.61 -15.56
C ARG A 43 15.64 1.54 -16.44
N ALA A 44 14.32 1.32 -16.50
CA ALA A 44 13.40 2.19 -17.22
C ALA A 44 13.10 3.51 -16.46
N GLY A 45 13.52 3.63 -15.19
CA GLY A 45 13.20 4.78 -14.34
C GLY A 45 11.73 4.83 -13.91
N THR A 46 11.00 3.72 -14.00
CA THR A 46 9.55 3.67 -13.72
C THR A 46 9.25 3.71 -12.22
N GLY A 47 10.11 3.09 -11.41
CA GLY A 47 9.97 3.01 -9.96
C GLY A 47 11.06 2.19 -9.28
N GLY A 48 10.82 1.84 -8.01
CA GLY A 48 11.74 1.06 -7.18
C GLY A 48 11.94 -0.39 -7.62
N PRO A 49 12.85 -1.14 -6.96
CA PRO A 49 13.24 -2.51 -7.31
C PRO A 49 12.23 -3.57 -6.89
N PHE A 50 10.95 -3.35 -7.14
CA PHE A 50 9.88 -4.26 -6.70
C PHE A 50 8.96 -4.62 -7.86
N ALA A 51 8.52 -5.88 -7.89
CA ALA A 51 7.52 -6.38 -8.79
C ALA A 51 6.62 -7.41 -8.10
N ALA A 52 5.36 -7.49 -8.54
CA ALA A 52 4.38 -8.41 -8.02
C ALA A 52 3.44 -8.88 -9.12
N GLU A 53 2.71 -9.96 -8.86
CA GLU A 53 1.68 -10.48 -9.73
C GLU A 53 0.58 -11.14 -8.91
N LEU A 54 -0.66 -10.96 -9.37
CA LEU A 54 -1.83 -11.54 -8.75
C LEU A 54 -2.40 -12.66 -9.63
N PHE A 55 -2.81 -13.75 -9.00
CA PHE A 55 -3.37 -14.94 -9.61
C PHE A 55 -4.63 -15.40 -8.88
N ILE A 56 -5.43 -16.19 -9.59
CA ILE A 56 -6.31 -17.18 -8.98
C ILE A 56 -5.67 -18.55 -9.19
N HIS A 57 -5.40 -19.27 -8.11
CA HIS A 57 -5.05 -20.67 -8.13
C HIS A 57 -6.33 -21.49 -7.98
N ASN A 58 -6.66 -22.28 -9.00
CA ASN A 58 -7.73 -23.26 -8.95
C ASN A 58 -7.19 -24.55 -8.32
N ARG A 59 -7.48 -24.78 -7.04
CA ARG A 59 -6.96 -25.94 -6.30
C ARG A 59 -7.61 -27.26 -6.75
N SER A 60 -8.76 -27.19 -7.42
CA SER A 60 -9.42 -28.37 -8.00
C SER A 60 -8.65 -28.91 -9.20
N THR A 61 -8.05 -28.04 -10.02
CA THR A 61 -7.36 -28.41 -11.26
C THR A 61 -5.84 -28.28 -11.19
N GLY A 62 -5.32 -27.48 -10.25
CA GLY A 62 -3.92 -27.06 -10.18
C GLY A 62 -3.58 -25.88 -11.08
N ASP A 63 -4.56 -25.28 -11.77
CA ASP A 63 -4.31 -24.20 -12.73
C ASP A 63 -4.04 -22.86 -12.03
N LEU A 64 -3.04 -22.13 -12.54
CA LEU A 64 -2.72 -20.79 -12.09
C LEU A 64 -3.12 -19.75 -13.15
N ILE A 65 -4.16 -18.96 -12.85
CA ILE A 65 -4.75 -17.98 -13.76
C ILE A 65 -4.27 -16.58 -13.39
N SER A 66 -3.38 -15.99 -14.20
CA SER A 66 -2.87 -14.64 -13.97
C SER A 66 -3.96 -13.58 -14.14
N LEU A 67 -4.09 -12.68 -13.17
CA LEU A 67 -5.06 -11.57 -13.19
C LEU A 67 -4.45 -10.30 -13.81
N SER A 68 -3.22 -9.93 -13.45
CA SER A 68 -2.57 -8.68 -13.87
C SER A 68 -1.38 -8.84 -14.82
N GLY A 69 -0.80 -10.04 -14.97
CA GLY A 69 0.60 -10.14 -15.37
C GLY A 69 1.55 -9.48 -14.35
N PRO A 70 2.88 -9.49 -14.58
CA PRO A 70 3.83 -8.79 -13.73
C PRO A 70 3.59 -7.27 -13.71
N MET A 71 3.49 -6.70 -12.52
CA MET A 71 3.41 -5.27 -12.27
C MET A 71 4.64 -4.81 -11.48
N GLY A 72 5.19 -3.65 -11.83
CA GLY A 72 6.35 -3.06 -11.17
C GLY A 72 5.95 -1.94 -10.23
N ASN A 73 6.82 -1.60 -9.28
CA ASN A 73 6.69 -0.34 -8.55
C ASN A 73 6.65 0.82 -9.55
N ALA A 74 5.64 1.69 -9.43
CA ALA A 74 5.36 2.76 -10.37
C ALA A 74 5.35 4.15 -9.70
N VAL A 75 5.94 4.27 -8.50
CA VAL A 75 5.96 5.53 -7.74
C VAL A 75 6.53 6.67 -8.58
N LEU A 76 7.69 6.46 -9.21
CA LEU A 76 8.40 7.52 -9.94
C LEU A 76 7.62 7.94 -11.19
N SER A 77 7.10 6.97 -11.95
CA SER A 77 6.37 7.22 -13.20
C SER A 77 4.95 7.76 -12.99
N LYS A 78 4.27 7.42 -11.89
CA LYS A 78 2.92 7.91 -11.59
C LYS A 78 2.89 9.11 -10.66
N GLY A 79 4.00 9.37 -9.98
CA GLY A 79 4.05 10.38 -8.94
C GLY A 79 3.21 10.05 -7.70
N ILE A 80 2.84 8.78 -7.46
CA ILE A 80 1.95 8.37 -6.37
C ILE A 80 2.73 7.55 -5.36
N ALA A 81 2.71 7.97 -4.09
CA ALA A 81 3.56 7.37 -3.05
C ALA A 81 3.25 5.89 -2.83
N SER A 82 1.99 5.48 -2.96
CA SER A 82 1.53 4.11 -2.72
C SER A 82 1.38 3.27 -3.99
N ALA A 83 1.93 3.72 -5.13
CA ALA A 83 1.98 2.97 -6.39
C ALA A 83 3.06 1.88 -6.36
N HIS A 84 2.96 1.00 -5.36
CA HIS A 84 3.85 -0.12 -5.14
C HIS A 84 3.45 -1.30 -6.02
N ALA A 85 4.37 -2.24 -6.22
CA ALA A 85 4.16 -3.35 -7.12
C ALA A 85 2.90 -4.18 -6.76
N GLU A 86 2.69 -4.51 -5.49
CA GLU A 86 1.50 -5.24 -5.05
C GLU A 86 0.23 -4.43 -5.26
N ALA A 87 0.26 -3.14 -4.93
CA ALA A 87 -0.87 -2.24 -5.14
C ALA A 87 -1.28 -2.14 -6.61
N GLU A 88 -0.31 -2.15 -7.52
CA GLU A 88 -0.53 -2.09 -8.97
C GLU A 88 -1.18 -3.36 -9.54
N THR A 89 -1.16 -4.48 -8.80
CA THR A 89 -1.94 -5.68 -9.15
C THR A 89 -3.38 -5.66 -8.61
N LEU A 90 -3.69 -4.76 -7.67
CA LEU A 90 -4.98 -4.68 -6.97
C LEU A 90 -5.84 -3.54 -7.55
N THR A 91 -6.32 -3.74 -8.76
CA THR A 91 -7.07 -2.74 -9.55
C THR A 91 -8.52 -3.16 -9.74
N GLU A 92 -9.37 -2.24 -10.17
CA GLU A 92 -10.76 -2.58 -10.56
C GLU A 92 -10.79 -3.61 -11.70
N ALA A 93 -9.87 -3.52 -12.67
CA ALA A 93 -9.80 -4.48 -13.76
C ALA A 93 -9.45 -5.90 -13.28
N THR A 94 -8.56 -6.03 -12.29
CA THR A 94 -8.25 -7.34 -11.70
C THR A 94 -9.37 -7.84 -10.80
N LEU A 95 -10.09 -6.95 -10.11
CA LEU A 95 -11.32 -7.28 -9.38
C LEU A 95 -12.37 -7.86 -10.32
N GLU A 96 -12.71 -7.16 -11.41
CA GLU A 96 -13.71 -7.58 -12.40
C GLU A 96 -13.35 -8.93 -13.04
N LYS A 97 -12.06 -9.13 -13.36
CA LYS A 97 -11.55 -10.39 -13.90
C LYS A 97 -11.67 -11.53 -12.88
N ALA A 98 -11.32 -11.28 -11.62
CA ALA A 98 -11.48 -12.28 -10.55
C ALA A 98 -12.96 -12.67 -10.37
N LEU A 99 -13.87 -11.69 -10.33
CA LEU A 99 -15.30 -11.94 -10.21
C LEU A 99 -15.89 -12.70 -11.41
N THR A 100 -15.34 -12.48 -12.62
CA THR A 100 -15.72 -13.25 -13.81
C THR A 100 -15.30 -14.71 -13.64
N ILE A 101 -14.05 -14.97 -13.23
CA ILE A 101 -13.55 -16.33 -12.99
C ILE A 101 -14.38 -17.04 -11.92
N LEU A 102 -14.74 -16.36 -10.82
CA LEU A 102 -15.60 -16.92 -9.80
C LEU A 102 -16.97 -17.34 -10.35
N LYS A 103 -17.59 -16.49 -11.18
CA LYS A 103 -18.91 -16.77 -11.78
C LYS A 103 -18.86 -17.93 -12.77
N ASP A 104 -17.78 -18.04 -13.52
CA ASP A 104 -17.60 -19.08 -14.54
C ASP A 104 -17.25 -20.44 -13.90
N ASN A 105 -16.76 -20.44 -12.65
CA ASN A 105 -16.31 -21.63 -11.94
C ASN A 105 -16.91 -21.71 -10.52
N PRO A 106 -18.25 -21.78 -10.38
CA PRO A 106 -18.93 -21.67 -9.08
C PRO A 106 -18.68 -22.85 -8.14
N ASP A 107 -18.29 -24.01 -8.67
CA ASP A 107 -18.04 -25.24 -7.93
C ASP A 107 -16.54 -25.50 -7.68
N ASP A 108 -15.66 -24.64 -8.21
CA ASP A 108 -14.21 -24.79 -8.08
C ASP A 108 -13.67 -24.23 -6.78
N ASP A 109 -12.59 -24.84 -6.30
CA ASP A 109 -11.90 -24.40 -5.10
C ASP A 109 -10.84 -23.34 -5.44
N LEU A 110 -11.26 -22.08 -5.46
CA LEU A 110 -10.45 -20.94 -5.90
C LEU A 110 -9.74 -20.24 -4.72
N GLN A 111 -8.42 -20.06 -4.86
CA GLN A 111 -7.56 -19.33 -3.92
C GLN A 111 -6.93 -18.12 -4.62
N LEU A 112 -6.99 -16.94 -3.99
CA LEU A 112 -6.22 -15.77 -4.45
C LEU A 112 -4.77 -15.94 -4.03
N LEU A 113 -3.85 -15.80 -4.98
CA LEU A 113 -2.42 -15.89 -4.74
C LEU A 113 -1.74 -14.64 -5.29
N GLN A 114 -1.00 -13.92 -4.44
CA GLN A 114 -0.12 -12.85 -4.86
C GLN A 114 1.33 -13.27 -4.65
N VAL A 115 2.14 -13.18 -5.71
CA VAL A 115 3.58 -13.39 -5.63
C VAL A 115 4.24 -12.02 -5.70
N SER A 116 5.09 -11.69 -4.73
CA SER A 116 5.79 -10.40 -4.65
C SER A 116 7.29 -10.61 -4.51
N SER A 117 8.11 -9.78 -5.16
CA SER A 117 9.56 -9.85 -4.99
C SER A 117 10.02 -9.53 -3.56
N ALA A 118 9.18 -8.86 -2.75
CA ALA A 118 9.49 -8.46 -1.39
C ALA A 118 8.28 -8.56 -0.45
N GLU A 119 8.54 -8.56 0.87
CA GLU A 119 7.54 -8.48 1.93
C GLU A 119 6.66 -7.24 1.71
N SER A 120 5.34 -7.42 1.72
CA SER A 120 4.42 -6.32 1.50
C SER A 120 4.47 -5.31 2.65
N CYS A 121 4.75 -4.05 2.30
CA CYS A 121 4.72 -2.95 3.25
C CYS A 121 3.31 -2.76 3.86
N PRO A 122 3.16 -2.00 4.96
CA PRO A 122 1.86 -1.75 5.60
C PRO A 122 0.78 -1.20 4.65
N ALA A 123 1.15 -0.40 3.65
CA ALA A 123 0.22 0.13 2.66
C ALA A 123 -0.25 -0.94 1.68
N CYS A 124 0.67 -1.72 1.11
CA CYS A 124 0.35 -2.87 0.26
C CYS A 124 -0.54 -3.86 1.00
N ARG A 125 -0.20 -4.16 2.25
CA ARG A 125 -0.99 -5.02 3.13
C ARG A 125 -2.42 -4.51 3.32
N SER A 126 -2.57 -3.22 3.63
CA SER A 126 -3.88 -2.61 3.82
C SER A 126 -4.73 -2.67 2.55
N LYS A 127 -4.11 -2.52 1.37
CA LYS A 127 -4.77 -2.66 0.06
C LYS A 127 -5.17 -4.09 -0.25
N GLN A 128 -4.35 -5.10 0.09
CA GLN A 128 -4.71 -6.51 -0.04
C GLN A 128 -5.98 -6.82 0.77
N ILE A 129 -6.04 -6.37 2.03
CA ILE A 129 -7.19 -6.56 2.91
C ILE A 129 -8.44 -5.87 2.33
N ALA A 130 -8.32 -4.60 1.93
CA ALA A 130 -9.44 -3.87 1.33
C ALA A 130 -9.95 -4.53 0.04
N PHE A 131 -9.04 -4.99 -0.82
CA PHE A 131 -9.37 -5.69 -2.05
C PHE A 131 -10.13 -7.00 -1.79
N LEU A 132 -9.68 -7.81 -0.81
CA LEU A 132 -10.37 -9.03 -0.41
C LEU A 132 -11.78 -8.74 0.10
N HIS A 133 -11.93 -7.70 0.92
CA HIS A 133 -13.25 -7.31 1.42
C HIS A 133 -14.18 -6.85 0.28
N ARG A 134 -13.65 -6.17 -0.73
CA ARG A 134 -14.42 -5.83 -1.93
C ARG A 134 -14.86 -7.09 -2.69
N LEU A 135 -13.96 -8.05 -2.90
CA LEU A 135 -14.31 -9.33 -3.52
C LEU A 135 -15.41 -10.07 -2.74
N LYS A 136 -15.30 -10.12 -1.41
CA LYS A 136 -16.31 -10.73 -0.53
C LYS A 136 -17.68 -10.05 -0.63
N ALA A 137 -17.69 -8.73 -0.82
CA ALA A 137 -18.94 -7.98 -1.00
C ALA A 137 -19.62 -8.31 -2.34
N GLU A 138 -18.83 -8.72 -3.33
CA GLU A 138 -19.25 -8.98 -4.71
C GLU A 138 -19.45 -10.47 -5.01
N GLY A 139 -19.42 -11.33 -3.98
CA GLY A 139 -19.80 -12.75 -4.07
C GLY A 139 -18.69 -13.76 -3.77
N TRP A 140 -17.46 -13.31 -3.51
CA TRP A 140 -16.37 -14.22 -3.10
C TRP A 140 -16.65 -14.83 -1.71
N PRO A 141 -16.24 -16.09 -1.43
CA PRO A 141 -16.49 -16.73 -0.13
C PRO A 141 -16.02 -15.90 1.07
N GLN A 142 -16.83 -15.86 2.13
CA GLN A 142 -16.59 -15.01 3.31
C GLN A 142 -15.35 -15.44 4.11
N ASP A 143 -14.98 -16.72 4.05
CA ASP A 143 -13.79 -17.31 4.66
C ASP A 143 -12.54 -17.22 3.77
N ALA A 144 -12.67 -16.75 2.53
CA ALA A 144 -11.54 -16.58 1.64
C ALA A 144 -10.46 -15.66 2.21
N ARG A 145 -9.24 -15.90 1.77
CA ARG A 145 -8.03 -15.18 2.16
C ARG A 145 -7.19 -14.89 0.92
N ILE A 146 -6.24 -13.97 1.03
CA ILE A 146 -5.18 -13.83 0.03
C ILE A 146 -3.97 -14.58 0.55
N GLU A 147 -3.48 -15.50 -0.26
CA GLU A 147 -2.18 -16.13 -0.05
C GLU A 147 -1.12 -15.24 -0.68
N VAL A 148 -0.05 -14.94 0.05
CA VAL A 148 1.05 -14.08 -0.38
C VAL A 148 2.34 -14.85 -0.28
N VAL A 149 3.09 -14.88 -1.36
CA VAL A 149 4.45 -15.43 -1.40
C VAL A 149 5.43 -14.31 -1.65
N PHE A 150 6.48 -14.22 -0.85
CA PHE A 150 7.51 -13.23 -1.08
C PHE A 150 8.93 -13.75 -0.91
N ALA A 151 9.90 -13.03 -1.50
CA ALA A 151 11.32 -13.34 -1.41
C ALA A 151 12.09 -12.44 -0.44
N ALA A 152 12.24 -11.15 -0.74
CA ALA A 152 13.06 -10.26 0.08
C ALA A 152 12.30 -9.76 1.32
N THR A 153 12.92 -9.82 2.51
CA THR A 153 12.34 -9.23 3.73
C THR A 153 12.58 -7.72 3.81
N TYR A 154 11.94 -7.01 4.74
CA TYR A 154 12.26 -5.60 5.03
C TYR A 154 13.76 -5.38 5.33
N GLU A 155 14.43 -6.34 5.98
CA GLU A 155 15.86 -6.23 6.28
C GLU A 155 16.70 -6.39 5.01
N ASP A 156 16.31 -7.31 4.12
CA ASP A 156 17.02 -7.49 2.85
C ASP A 156 16.92 -6.26 1.95
N THR A 157 15.73 -5.66 1.87
CA THR A 157 15.49 -4.45 1.06
C THR A 157 16.19 -3.23 1.67
N PHE A 158 16.19 -3.09 2.99
CA PHE A 158 16.89 -2.02 3.68
C PHE A 158 18.41 -2.14 3.50
N ARG A 159 18.98 -3.30 3.80
CA ARG A 159 20.42 -3.54 3.75
C ARG A 159 21.01 -3.36 2.36
N VAL A 160 20.29 -3.76 1.31
CA VAL A 160 20.80 -3.72 -0.07
C VAL A 160 20.46 -2.41 -0.76
N ALA A 161 19.21 -1.96 -0.65
CA ALA A 161 18.66 -0.89 -1.48
C ALA A 161 18.15 0.32 -0.68
N GLY A 162 18.30 0.31 0.65
CA GLY A 162 17.96 1.43 1.54
C GLY A 162 16.47 1.58 1.85
N PHE A 163 15.61 0.67 1.38
CA PHE A 163 14.16 0.74 1.65
C PHE A 163 13.85 0.17 3.04
N ASN A 164 13.57 1.05 4.00
CA ASN A 164 13.13 0.67 5.34
C ASN A 164 11.61 0.82 5.53
N ASP A 165 10.88 -0.29 5.54
CA ASP A 165 9.43 -0.30 5.80
C ASP A 165 9.08 -0.45 7.29
N LYS A 166 10.07 -0.75 8.14
CA LYS A 166 9.84 -1.06 9.56
C LYS A 166 9.19 0.08 10.35
N PRO A 167 9.60 1.36 10.23
CA PRO A 167 8.97 2.44 10.99
C PRO A 167 7.47 2.57 10.71
N TYR A 168 7.07 2.39 9.45
CA TYR A 168 5.67 2.41 9.02
C TYR A 168 4.87 1.25 9.63
N GLN A 169 5.49 0.06 9.72
CA GLN A 169 4.90 -1.11 10.35
C GLN A 169 4.72 -0.88 11.85
N ASP A 170 5.74 -0.37 12.53
CA ASP A 170 5.71 -0.10 13.97
C ASP A 170 4.63 0.97 14.29
N ASP A 171 4.46 1.98 13.43
CA ASP A 171 3.38 2.99 13.56
C ASP A 171 1.99 2.40 13.29
N LEU A 172 1.83 1.57 12.25
CA LEU A 172 0.57 0.87 11.99
C LEU A 172 0.17 0.03 13.21
N LEU A 173 1.12 -0.66 13.85
CA LEU A 173 0.90 -1.47 15.05
C LEU A 173 0.69 -0.63 16.33
N GLY A 174 0.86 0.69 16.28
CA GLY A 174 0.75 1.60 17.43
C GLY A 174 1.91 1.45 18.43
N GLN A 175 3.05 0.92 17.99
CA GLN A 175 4.24 0.70 18.80
C GLN A 175 5.20 1.90 18.75
N LEU A 176 5.14 2.72 17.69
CA LEU A 176 5.97 3.91 17.56
C LEU A 176 5.54 5.03 18.51
N ARG A 177 6.52 5.67 19.19
CA ARG A 177 6.29 6.81 20.08
C ARG A 177 7.38 7.89 19.90
N PRO A 178 7.02 9.11 19.46
CA PRO A 178 5.70 9.56 19.01
C PRO A 178 5.24 8.83 17.72
N PRO A 179 3.94 8.82 17.41
CA PRO A 179 3.46 8.27 16.13
C PRO A 179 3.97 9.11 14.95
N MET A 180 4.00 8.51 13.75
CA MET A 180 4.42 9.23 12.53
C MET A 180 3.42 10.32 12.14
N ILE A 181 2.13 10.08 12.39
CA ILE A 181 1.04 10.99 12.05
C ILE A 181 0.28 11.37 13.30
N VAL A 182 0.11 12.67 13.52
CA VAL A 182 -0.76 13.18 14.58
C VAL A 182 -2.22 13.10 14.12
N GLN A 183 -3.07 12.46 14.92
CA GLN A 183 -4.51 12.38 14.66
C GLN A 183 -5.25 13.24 15.67
N ARG A 184 -6.16 14.11 15.19
CA ARG A 184 -7.02 14.92 16.07
C ARG A 184 -8.35 15.25 15.42
N SER A 185 -9.31 15.64 16.25
CA SER A 185 -10.63 16.09 15.80
C SER A 185 -10.78 17.60 15.94
N MET A 186 -11.51 18.22 15.01
CA MET A 186 -11.89 19.63 15.04
C MET A 186 -13.35 19.76 14.62
N VAL A 187 -14.07 20.73 15.19
CA VAL A 187 -15.36 21.14 14.66
C VAL A 187 -15.15 22.02 13.43
N PHE A 188 -16.10 22.02 12.50
CA PHE A 188 -16.03 22.75 11.24
C PHE A 188 -15.75 24.24 11.45
N ALA A 189 -16.34 24.84 12.50
CA ALA A 189 -16.15 26.24 12.86
C ALA A 189 -14.70 26.59 13.20
N ASP A 190 -13.90 25.64 13.70
CA ASP A 190 -12.52 25.87 14.13
C ASP A 190 -11.49 25.63 13.02
N LEU A 191 -11.92 25.08 11.88
CA LEU A 191 -11.03 24.83 10.74
C LEU A 191 -10.46 26.14 10.18
N PRO A 192 -9.27 26.12 9.57
CA PRO A 192 -8.77 27.28 8.82
C PRO A 192 -9.82 27.80 7.83
N GLU A 193 -9.96 29.12 7.69
CA GLU A 193 -11.02 29.74 6.87
C GLU A 193 -11.09 29.13 5.47
N LEU A 194 -9.95 28.87 4.86
CA LEU A 194 -9.96 28.32 3.52
C LEU A 194 -10.40 26.85 3.46
N VAL A 195 -10.11 26.05 4.48
CA VAL A 195 -10.66 24.69 4.60
C VAL A 195 -12.19 24.77 4.78
N ARG A 196 -12.69 25.75 5.55
CA ARG A 196 -14.13 25.97 5.70
C ARG A 196 -14.81 26.36 4.39
N GLN A 197 -14.25 27.31 3.63
CA GLN A 197 -14.80 27.71 2.33
C GLN A 197 -14.89 26.50 1.39
N THR A 198 -13.84 25.69 1.38
CA THR A 198 -13.68 24.50 0.56
C THR A 198 -14.68 23.39 0.94
N ALA A 199 -14.70 23.00 2.22
CA ALA A 199 -15.55 21.95 2.72
C ALA A 199 -17.01 22.40 2.87
N GLY A 200 -17.29 23.70 2.96
CA GLY A 200 -18.62 24.30 3.18
C GLY A 200 -19.65 23.99 2.09
N HIS A 201 -19.18 23.70 0.88
CA HIS A 201 -20.03 23.44 -0.29
C HIS A 201 -20.44 21.97 -0.47
N VAL A 202 -19.94 21.06 0.37
CA VAL A 202 -20.12 19.62 0.19
C VAL A 202 -20.53 18.93 1.50
N GLY A 203 -21.33 17.85 1.39
CA GLY A 203 -21.81 17.09 2.55
C GLY A 203 -20.73 16.20 3.16
N ALA A 204 -20.15 15.32 2.35
CA ALA A 204 -19.02 14.45 2.68
C ALA A 204 -17.74 15.00 2.05
N PHE A 205 -16.61 14.98 2.77
CA PHE A 205 -15.41 15.70 2.37
C PHE A 205 -14.12 14.99 2.81
N ALA A 206 -13.16 14.92 1.88
CA ALA A 206 -11.75 14.72 2.19
C ALA A 206 -10.92 15.70 1.35
N GLY A 207 -9.86 16.25 1.94
CA GLY A 207 -9.00 17.21 1.27
C GLY A 207 -7.61 17.25 1.89
N CYS A 208 -6.58 17.28 1.03
CA CYS A 208 -5.20 17.40 1.46
C CYS A 208 -4.73 18.85 1.32
N LEU A 209 -4.17 19.41 2.39
CA LEU A 209 -3.55 20.72 2.42
C LEU A 209 -2.03 20.56 2.51
N MET A 210 -1.29 21.28 1.66
CA MET A 210 0.16 21.25 1.61
C MET A 210 0.75 22.67 1.75
N PRO A 211 2.01 22.79 2.21
CA PRO A 211 2.80 24.01 2.03
C PRO A 211 3.18 24.22 0.56
N ASP A 212 3.40 25.48 0.17
CA ASP A 212 3.97 25.88 -1.15
C ASP A 212 5.27 26.66 -0.95
N PRO A 213 6.39 26.25 -1.56
CA PRO A 213 7.66 26.97 -1.51
C PRO A 213 7.79 28.10 -2.55
N SER A 214 6.98 28.09 -3.62
CA SER A 214 7.04 29.03 -4.74
C SER A 214 6.11 30.24 -4.59
N GLN A 215 5.14 30.14 -3.69
CA GLN A 215 4.29 31.24 -3.26
C GLN A 215 4.43 31.41 -1.76
N ALA A 216 4.79 32.60 -1.30
CA ALA A 216 4.53 33.00 0.08
C ALA A 216 3.00 33.09 0.27
N GLY A 217 2.34 31.94 0.39
CA GLY A 217 0.90 31.74 0.32
C GLY A 217 0.58 30.37 -0.26
N SER A 218 0.08 29.45 0.56
CA SER A 218 -0.23 28.05 0.23
C SER A 218 -0.88 27.86 -1.15
N THR A 219 -0.38 26.93 -1.97
CA THR A 219 -1.11 26.38 -3.12
C THR A 219 -2.12 25.38 -2.61
N TRP A 220 -3.33 25.53 -3.14
CA TRP A 220 -4.47 24.68 -2.86
C TRP A 220 -4.71 23.80 -4.06
N PHE A 221 -4.95 22.53 -3.82
CA PHE A 221 -5.66 21.73 -4.79
C PHE A 221 -7.12 21.69 -4.37
N GLU A 222 -7.97 22.14 -5.28
CA GLU A 222 -9.42 22.14 -5.10
C GLU A 222 -9.89 20.77 -4.62
N PRO A 223 -10.83 20.78 -3.66
CA PRO A 223 -11.35 19.59 -3.02
C PRO A 223 -12.04 18.72 -4.04
N VAL A 224 -11.84 17.42 -3.93
CA VAL A 224 -12.49 16.48 -4.84
C VAL A 224 -13.42 15.60 -4.05
N VAL A 225 -14.71 15.87 -4.22
CA VAL A 225 -15.75 14.88 -4.01
C VAL A 225 -15.76 13.99 -5.25
N VAL A 226 -14.87 13.01 -5.32
CA VAL A 226 -14.98 11.93 -6.29
C VAL A 226 -14.67 10.64 -5.54
N PRO A 227 -15.64 9.73 -5.41
CA PRO A 227 -15.32 8.34 -5.15
C PRO A 227 -14.70 7.82 -6.45
N VAL A 228 -13.36 7.69 -6.49
CA VAL A 228 -12.75 6.78 -7.46
C VAL A 228 -13.27 5.41 -7.06
N ARG A 229 -13.99 4.71 -7.96
CA ARG A 229 -14.40 3.32 -7.70
C ARG A 229 -13.16 2.54 -7.27
N GLY A 230 -13.20 1.99 -6.06
CA GLY A 230 -12.12 1.20 -5.48
C GLY A 230 -11.15 1.92 -4.54
N LEU A 231 -11.26 3.25 -4.32
CA LEU A 231 -10.45 3.98 -3.33
C LEU A 231 -11.33 4.77 -2.35
N SER A 232 -10.83 4.97 -1.12
CA SER A 232 -11.44 5.92 -0.18
C SER A 232 -11.25 7.36 -0.66
N MET A 233 -12.10 8.29 -0.20
CA MET A 233 -11.99 9.70 -0.58
C MET A 233 -10.66 10.31 -0.16
N GLU A 234 -10.10 9.86 0.97
CA GLU A 234 -8.81 10.29 1.50
C GLU A 234 -7.66 9.88 0.57
N VAL A 235 -7.62 8.61 0.16
CA VAL A 235 -6.60 8.11 -0.76
C VAL A 235 -6.70 8.82 -2.11
N ALA A 236 -7.91 9.04 -2.62
CA ALA A 236 -8.13 9.81 -3.85
C ALA A 236 -7.64 11.26 -3.73
N ALA A 237 -7.85 11.91 -2.57
CA ALA A 237 -7.36 13.26 -2.30
C ALA A 237 -5.83 13.33 -2.32
N LEU A 238 -5.16 12.36 -1.70
CA LEU A 238 -3.69 12.26 -1.72
C LEU A 238 -3.18 12.06 -3.15
N HIS A 239 -3.75 11.13 -3.92
CA HIS A 239 -3.31 10.85 -5.29
C HIS A 239 -3.50 12.04 -6.21
N LYS A 240 -4.60 12.79 -6.07
CA LYS A 240 -4.81 14.02 -6.84
C LYS A 240 -3.77 15.09 -6.49
N ALA A 241 -3.47 15.28 -5.20
CA ALA A 241 -2.45 16.22 -4.76
C ALA A 241 -1.09 15.88 -5.39
N SER A 242 -0.72 14.61 -5.39
CA SER A 242 0.53 14.16 -6.01
C SER A 242 0.53 14.33 -7.54
N ALA A 243 -0.56 13.96 -8.21
CA ALA A 243 -0.70 14.13 -9.66
C ALA A 243 -0.56 15.60 -10.08
N ALA A 244 -1.06 16.52 -9.27
CA ALA A 244 -0.96 17.93 -9.54
C ALA A 244 0.46 18.48 -9.31
N ARG A 245 1.18 18.01 -8.28
CA ARG A 245 2.63 18.29 -8.12
C ARG A 245 3.44 17.74 -9.29
N MET A 246 3.07 16.55 -9.81
CA MET A 246 3.72 15.95 -10.97
C MET A 246 3.51 16.80 -12.23
N ALA A 247 2.28 17.27 -12.46
CA ALA A 247 1.96 18.18 -13.57
C ALA A 247 2.70 19.53 -13.46
N ALA A 248 3.03 19.96 -12.24
CA ALA A 248 3.84 21.15 -11.97
C ALA A 248 5.36 20.91 -12.09
N GLY A 249 5.82 19.68 -12.38
CA GLY A 249 7.24 19.36 -12.60
C GLY A 249 8.08 19.29 -11.32
N ILE A 250 7.46 19.04 -10.17
CA ILE A 250 8.16 18.85 -8.89
C ILE A 250 8.93 17.52 -8.89
N ASP A 251 10.15 17.49 -8.35
CA ASP A 251 11.08 16.32 -8.41
C ASP A 251 10.65 15.11 -7.55
N LYS A 252 9.78 15.33 -6.55
CA LYS A 252 9.18 14.29 -5.69
C LYS A 252 7.68 14.57 -5.49
N PRO A 253 6.86 14.41 -6.53
CA PRO A 253 5.45 14.80 -6.48
C PRO A 253 4.65 13.96 -5.48
N TRP A 254 5.11 12.74 -5.16
CA TRP A 254 4.49 11.86 -4.17
C TRP A 254 4.73 12.26 -2.72
N HIS A 255 5.78 13.04 -2.41
CA HIS A 255 6.12 13.44 -1.06
C HIS A 255 5.52 14.82 -0.76
N LEU A 256 4.29 14.82 -0.25
CA LEU A 256 3.48 16.01 0.00
C LEU A 256 4.02 16.85 1.17
N GLY A 257 4.71 16.21 2.12
CA GLY A 257 5.35 16.87 3.27
C GLY A 257 6.77 17.40 3.04
N ALA A 258 7.33 17.27 1.82
CA ALA A 258 8.74 17.58 1.56
C ALA A 258 9.12 19.05 1.83
N GLU A 259 8.17 19.97 1.71
CA GLU A 259 8.37 21.43 1.83
C GLU A 259 7.80 22.01 3.14
N GLY A 260 7.33 21.15 4.05
CA GLY A 260 6.70 21.52 5.31
C GLY A 260 5.52 20.61 5.68
N PRO A 261 4.85 20.86 6.82
CA PRO A 261 3.78 19.99 7.32
C PRO A 261 2.58 19.96 6.37
N ALA A 262 2.28 18.80 5.80
CA ALA A 262 1.06 18.54 5.04
C ALA A 262 -0.02 17.92 5.92
N MET A 263 -1.27 18.34 5.75
CA MET A 263 -2.41 17.94 6.57
C MET A 263 -3.50 17.32 5.72
N LEU A 264 -4.06 16.20 6.17
CA LEU A 264 -5.24 15.59 5.56
C LEU A 264 -6.47 15.91 6.41
N TYR A 265 -7.45 16.59 5.82
CA TYR A 265 -8.76 16.84 6.42
C TYR A 265 -9.76 15.81 5.92
N THR A 266 -10.57 15.26 6.81
CA THR A 266 -11.61 14.28 6.44
C THR A 266 -12.84 14.40 7.33
N THR A 267 -14.01 14.08 6.79
CA THR A 267 -15.25 13.84 7.53
C THR A 267 -15.42 12.38 7.95
N ALA A 268 -14.44 11.50 7.71
CA ALA A 268 -14.49 10.12 8.16
C ALA A 268 -14.52 10.05 9.70
N ASP A 269 -15.46 9.28 10.25
CA ASP A 269 -15.63 9.14 11.70
C ASP A 269 -14.41 8.49 12.36
N HIS A 270 -13.71 7.62 11.63
CA HIS A 270 -12.52 6.92 12.09
C HIS A 270 -11.46 6.85 11.00
N VAL A 271 -10.18 6.90 11.41
CA VAL A 271 -9.04 6.62 10.55
C VAL A 271 -8.99 5.12 10.25
N GLY A 272 -9.08 4.77 8.97
CA GLY A 272 -8.88 3.40 8.49
C GLY A 272 -7.43 3.13 8.09
N PRO A 273 -7.09 1.87 7.79
CA PRO A 273 -5.72 1.49 7.48
C PRO A 273 -5.19 2.08 6.16
N LEU A 274 -6.01 2.21 5.10
CA LEU A 274 -5.57 2.83 3.85
C LEU A 274 -5.28 4.31 4.05
N MET A 275 -6.19 5.04 4.69
CA MET A 275 -6.00 6.46 5.01
C MET A 275 -4.70 6.65 5.79
N LEU A 276 -4.46 5.86 6.83
CA LEU A 276 -3.26 5.96 7.65
C LEU A 276 -1.99 5.69 6.83
N THR A 277 -1.95 4.55 6.14
CA THR A 277 -0.73 4.07 5.49
C THR A 277 -0.39 4.86 4.22
N ASP A 278 -1.36 5.23 3.38
CA ASP A 278 -1.11 6.13 2.25
C ASP A 278 -0.66 7.53 2.73
N SER A 279 -1.21 8.02 3.85
CA SER A 279 -0.78 9.28 4.45
C SER A 279 0.67 9.24 4.92
N GLN A 280 1.11 8.13 5.53
CA GLN A 280 2.49 7.97 5.97
C GLN A 280 3.47 8.04 4.77
N TRP A 281 3.12 7.34 3.68
CA TRP A 281 3.93 7.36 2.46
C TRP A 281 3.95 8.71 1.75
N ALA A 282 2.83 9.43 1.79
CA ALA A 282 2.74 10.77 1.25
C ALA A 282 3.46 11.83 2.11
N GLY A 283 3.92 11.48 3.32
CA GLY A 283 4.55 12.41 4.25
C GLY A 283 3.56 13.39 4.90
N ILE A 284 2.32 12.97 5.12
CA ILE A 284 1.34 13.75 5.87
C ILE A 284 1.73 13.79 7.34
N SER A 285 1.76 14.98 7.94
CA SER A 285 2.10 15.17 9.35
C SER A 285 0.87 15.06 10.27
N GLU A 286 -0.31 15.46 9.78
CA GLU A 286 -1.53 15.42 10.58
C GLU A 286 -2.74 14.92 9.78
N ILE A 287 -3.59 14.12 10.44
CA ILE A 287 -4.95 13.81 9.98
C ILE A 287 -5.94 14.53 10.91
N ILE A 288 -6.78 15.38 10.35
CA ILE A 288 -7.77 16.21 11.05
C ILE A 288 -9.17 15.75 10.68
N GLN A 289 -9.85 15.12 11.63
CA GLN A 289 -11.23 14.65 11.48
C GLN A 289 -12.22 15.76 11.83
N ILE A 290 -13.18 16.03 10.96
CA ILE A 290 -14.20 17.08 11.12
C ILE A 290 -15.45 16.48 11.77
N SER A 291 -15.63 16.70 13.08
CA SER A 291 -16.52 15.89 13.92
C SER A 291 -18.01 16.28 13.91
N ASP A 292 -18.38 17.39 13.30
CA ASP A 292 -19.74 17.96 13.28
C ASP A 292 -20.35 18.01 11.87
N ARG A 293 -19.89 17.13 10.97
CA ARG A 293 -20.33 17.02 9.57
C ARG A 293 -20.82 15.60 9.26
N PRO A 294 -21.65 15.41 8.21
CA PRO A 294 -22.01 14.08 7.74
C PRO A 294 -20.76 13.26 7.40
N SER A 295 -20.72 12.02 7.86
CA SER A 295 -19.54 11.18 7.69
C SER A 295 -19.45 10.56 6.31
N THR A 296 -18.21 10.29 5.89
CA THR A 296 -17.91 9.58 4.64
C THR A 296 -18.03 8.07 4.81
N PRO A 297 -18.34 7.33 3.72
CA PRO A 297 -18.32 5.87 3.73
C PRO A 297 -16.94 5.32 4.13
N ALA A 298 -16.95 4.16 4.80
CA ALA A 298 -15.74 3.43 5.18
C ALA A 298 -14.91 2.98 3.96
N GLU A 299 -13.63 2.72 4.18
CA GLU A 299 -12.69 2.17 3.19
C GLU A 299 -13.14 0.81 2.63
N SER A 300 -14.03 0.13 3.33
CA SER A 300 -14.67 -1.10 2.90
C SER A 300 -16.19 -1.01 3.07
N PRO A 301 -16.99 -1.50 2.09
CA PRO A 301 -18.45 -1.51 2.22
C PRO A 301 -18.98 -2.50 3.27
N LEU A 302 -18.15 -3.44 3.75
CA LEU A 302 -18.56 -4.50 4.67
C LEU A 302 -18.11 -4.28 6.12
N ILE A 303 -17.19 -3.34 6.35
CA ILE A 303 -16.56 -3.17 7.65
C ILE A 303 -16.11 -1.73 7.83
N ASP A 304 -16.44 -1.17 8.99
CA ASP A 304 -16.03 0.18 9.35
C ASP A 304 -14.50 0.30 9.51
N ASN A 305 -14.00 1.53 9.41
CA ASN A 305 -12.57 1.82 9.44
C ASN A 305 -11.85 1.35 10.71
N ALA A 306 -12.46 1.50 11.89
CA ALA A 306 -11.84 1.07 13.15
C ALA A 306 -11.63 -0.45 13.24
N PRO A 307 -12.65 -1.31 13.01
CA PRO A 307 -12.44 -2.76 12.98
C PRO A 307 -11.60 -3.23 11.78
N LEU A 308 -11.62 -2.52 10.65
CA LEU A 308 -10.72 -2.79 9.52
C LEU A 308 -9.25 -2.52 9.88
N LEU A 309 -8.96 -1.40 10.57
CA LEU A 309 -7.63 -1.07 11.07
C LEU A 309 -7.14 -2.11 12.08
N ALA A 310 -8.02 -2.59 12.96
CA ALA A 310 -7.67 -3.66 13.90
C ALA A 310 -7.26 -4.96 13.19
N ARG A 311 -7.91 -5.31 12.07
CA ARG A 311 -7.52 -6.46 11.23
C ARG A 311 -6.17 -6.25 10.54
N ALA A 312 -5.94 -5.04 10.00
CA ALA A 312 -4.66 -4.67 9.40
C ALA A 312 -3.48 -4.71 10.38
N ARG A 313 -3.74 -4.65 11.70
CA ARG A 313 -2.74 -4.75 12.77
C ARG A 313 -2.39 -6.17 13.21
N LEU A 314 -3.11 -7.20 12.75
CA LEU A 314 -2.82 -8.57 13.14
C LEU A 314 -1.41 -8.99 12.66
N ALA A 315 -0.77 -9.95 13.32
CA ALA A 315 0.40 -10.59 12.70
C ALA A 315 -0.04 -11.37 11.45
N TYR A 316 0.88 -11.58 10.50
CA TYR A 316 0.62 -12.51 9.40
C TYR A 316 0.32 -13.90 9.96
N ASN A 317 -0.54 -14.66 9.29
CA ASN A 317 -0.94 -16.01 9.69
C ASN A 317 -1.62 -16.13 11.06
N ALA A 318 -1.87 -15.02 11.77
CA ALA A 318 -2.61 -15.05 13.02
C ALA A 318 -4.06 -15.48 12.80
N HIS A 319 -4.70 -16.01 13.84
CA HIS A 319 -6.12 -16.34 13.80
C HIS A 319 -6.94 -15.09 13.43
N GLY A 320 -7.78 -15.22 12.41
CA GLY A 320 -8.60 -14.12 11.89
C GLY A 320 -7.92 -13.23 10.84
N SER A 321 -6.65 -13.46 10.52
CA SER A 321 -5.96 -12.73 9.45
C SER A 321 -6.51 -13.09 8.06
N GLU A 322 -6.72 -12.06 7.25
CA GLU A 322 -7.11 -12.13 5.84
C GLU A 322 -5.98 -12.62 4.93
N LEU A 323 -4.76 -12.63 5.43
CA LEU A 323 -3.56 -12.97 4.68
C LEU A 323 -2.93 -14.24 5.23
N ILE A 324 -2.60 -15.14 4.30
CA ILE A 324 -1.72 -16.28 4.52
C ILE A 324 -0.39 -15.93 3.84
N VAL A 325 0.72 -15.89 4.56
CA VAL A 325 1.99 -15.40 4.05
C VAL A 325 3.06 -16.47 4.15
N HIS A 326 3.77 -16.66 3.04
CA HIS A 326 4.89 -17.57 2.86
C HIS A 326 6.13 -16.80 2.42
N HIS A 327 7.26 -17.10 3.06
CA HIS A 327 8.55 -16.53 2.74
C HIS A 327 9.42 -17.60 2.08
N LEU A 328 9.84 -17.36 0.84
CA LEU A 328 10.82 -18.17 0.11
C LEU A 328 12.14 -17.38 0.08
N PRO A 329 13.12 -17.69 0.95
CA PRO A 329 14.24 -16.80 1.21
C PRO A 329 15.14 -16.55 0.01
N VAL A 330 15.66 -15.33 -0.10
CA VAL A 330 16.76 -15.01 -1.01
C VAL A 330 17.97 -15.93 -0.73
N GLY A 331 18.67 -16.35 -1.78
CA GLY A 331 19.77 -17.32 -1.72
C GLY A 331 19.30 -18.78 -1.75
N THR A 332 17.99 -19.03 -1.71
CA THR A 332 17.40 -20.35 -1.97
C THR A 332 16.76 -20.38 -3.35
N HIS A 333 16.61 -21.57 -3.93
CA HIS A 333 15.97 -21.79 -5.24
C HIS A 333 16.48 -20.86 -6.38
N GLY A 334 17.73 -20.39 -6.30
CA GLY A 334 18.32 -19.47 -7.29
C GLY A 334 17.85 -18.01 -7.21
N LEU A 335 17.14 -17.60 -6.16
CA LEU A 335 16.69 -16.22 -5.94
C LEU A 335 17.85 -15.33 -5.48
N ASN A 336 18.14 -14.24 -6.19
CA ASN A 336 19.36 -13.45 -5.99
C ASN A 336 19.15 -11.98 -5.60
N ASN A 337 17.91 -11.49 -5.50
CA ASN A 337 17.61 -10.09 -5.17
C ASN A 337 18.31 -9.11 -6.13
N THR A 338 18.28 -9.43 -7.43
CA THR A 338 19.04 -8.74 -8.48
C THR A 338 18.56 -7.31 -8.65
N ALA A 339 17.25 -7.07 -8.58
CA ALA A 339 16.67 -5.74 -8.76
C ALA A 339 17.17 -4.75 -7.70
N GLN A 340 17.28 -5.20 -6.45
CA GLN A 340 17.76 -4.41 -5.31
C GLN A 340 19.25 -4.06 -5.49
N GLN A 341 20.06 -5.00 -5.98
CA GLN A 341 21.47 -4.74 -6.29
C GLN A 341 21.60 -3.73 -7.44
N VAL A 342 20.79 -3.86 -8.48
CA VAL A 342 20.75 -2.92 -9.61
C VAL A 342 20.33 -1.52 -9.15
N TRP A 343 19.32 -1.41 -8.28
CA TRP A 343 18.95 -0.12 -7.68
C TRP A 343 20.10 0.52 -6.91
N ARG A 344 20.77 -0.27 -6.05
CA ARG A 344 21.95 0.20 -5.31
C ARG A 344 23.03 0.74 -6.23
N ASP A 345 23.39 -0.04 -7.25
CA ASP A 345 24.54 0.24 -8.08
C ASP A 345 24.27 1.34 -9.12
N GLU A 346 23.07 1.39 -9.69
CA GLU A 346 22.73 2.32 -10.78
C GLU A 346 22.03 3.61 -10.29
N VAL A 347 21.22 3.55 -9.22
CA VAL A 347 20.39 4.69 -8.76
C VAL A 347 20.92 5.32 -7.48
N MET A 348 21.23 4.52 -6.44
CA MET A 348 21.68 5.09 -5.16
C MET A 348 23.04 5.79 -5.29
N GLN A 349 23.95 5.24 -6.10
CA GLN A 349 25.28 5.84 -6.31
C GLN A 349 25.23 7.14 -7.12
N SER A 350 24.25 7.28 -8.03
CA SER A 350 24.15 8.42 -8.93
C SER A 350 23.29 9.56 -8.36
N THR A 351 22.32 9.24 -7.50
CA THR A 351 21.37 10.21 -6.92
C THR A 351 20.97 9.87 -5.48
N PRO A 352 21.90 9.93 -4.50
CA PRO A 352 21.63 9.54 -3.12
C PRO A 352 20.57 10.42 -2.43
N GLU A 353 20.37 11.67 -2.84
CA GLU A 353 19.32 12.54 -2.29
C GLU A 353 17.93 12.23 -2.85
N LYS A 354 17.81 11.39 -3.88
CA LYS A 354 16.52 10.99 -4.48
C LYS A 354 15.94 9.71 -3.87
N LEU A 355 16.57 9.18 -2.81
CA LEU A 355 16.18 7.91 -2.25
C LEU A 355 14.77 7.95 -1.67
N TYR A 356 14.02 6.93 -2.06
CA TYR A 356 12.66 6.68 -1.67
C TYR A 356 12.69 5.87 -0.37
N ASN A 357 12.42 6.56 0.72
CA ASN A 357 11.63 6.14 1.88
C ASN A 357 11.61 7.34 2.82
N GLY A 358 10.42 7.86 3.11
CA GLY A 358 10.19 9.15 3.77
C GLY A 358 10.49 9.19 5.27
N VAL A 359 11.58 8.56 5.71
CA VAL A 359 12.11 8.70 7.07
C VAL A 359 13.62 8.85 6.98
N ASP A 360 14.11 10.07 7.17
CA ASP A 360 15.54 10.38 7.37
C ASP A 360 16.02 9.95 8.77
#